data_AF-A0A520R1Y9-F1
#
_entry.id   AF-A0A520R1Y9-F1
#
_cell.length_a   1.000
_cell.length_b   1.000
_cell.length_c   1.000
_cell.angle_alpha   90.00
_cell.angle_beta   90.00
_cell.angle_gamma   90.00
#
_symmetry.space_group_name_H-M   'P 1'
#
loop_
_entity.id
_entity.type
_entity.pdbx_description
1 polymer ?
#
loop_
_entity_poly.entity_id
_entity_poly.type
_entity_poly.pdbx_seq_one_letter_code
_entity_poly.pdbx_strand_id
1 'polypeptide(L)'
;MHADEFWEIVDGCKRESGGSFALRTRLLAASLASSSASELHSFAQHFSAAVDQAHTVDLMQAADLMSGGVSEDGFVYFRRWLVSLGSRVHHDALADADTLADVELGAPGGEDDCLFEEIFYVAQDVHMAKTGHPIVLPAPSLEEALARRQRQEALLDASAACPLPRLRRKYSRPRERL
;
A
#
# COMPACT_ATOMS: atom_id res chain seq x y z
N MET A 1 13.04 12.99 -7.89
CA MET A 1 12.36 12.18 -8.92
C MET A 1 10.92 12.63 -9.06
N HIS A 2 10.38 12.53 -10.27
CA HIS A 2 8.99 12.83 -10.58
C HIS A 2 8.06 11.65 -10.23
N ALA A 3 6.75 11.88 -10.24
CA ALA A 3 5.77 10.84 -9.91
C ALA A 3 5.77 9.68 -10.92
N ASP A 4 6.00 9.98 -12.20
CA ASP A 4 6.08 8.95 -13.25
C ASP A 4 7.28 8.01 -13.02
N GLU A 5 8.45 8.57 -12.72
CA GLU A 5 9.67 7.80 -12.39
C GLU A 5 9.47 6.92 -11.14
N PHE A 6 8.78 7.45 -10.12
CA PHE A 6 8.40 6.68 -8.93
C PHE A 6 7.57 5.45 -9.31
N TRP A 7 6.53 5.63 -10.13
CA TRP A 7 5.67 4.54 -10.55
C TRP A 7 6.38 3.54 -11.46
N GLU A 8 7.23 4.01 -12.38
CA GLU A 8 8.04 3.14 -13.24
C GLU A 8 8.93 2.18 -12.42
N ILE A 9 9.56 2.68 -11.35
CA ILE A 9 10.38 1.86 -10.44
C ILE A 9 9.50 0.81 -9.74
N VAL A 10 8.35 1.22 -9.18
CA VAL A 10 7.45 0.31 -8.46
C VAL A 10 6.87 -0.76 -9.40
N ASP A 11 6.40 -0.36 -10.58
CA ASP A 11 5.88 -1.26 -11.61
C ASP A 11 6.95 -2.24 -12.11
N GLY A 12 8.20 -1.77 -12.24
CA GLY A 12 9.37 -2.60 -12.54
C GLY A 12 9.60 -3.68 -11.50
N CYS A 13 9.71 -3.28 -10.23
CA CYS A 13 9.94 -4.19 -9.12
C CYS A 13 8.82 -5.22 -8.99
N LYS A 14 7.56 -4.81 -9.12
CA LYS A 14 6.40 -5.73 -9.09
C LYS A 14 6.47 -6.78 -10.19
N ARG A 15 6.79 -6.37 -11.43
CA ARG A 15 6.86 -7.27 -12.59
C ARG A 15 7.99 -8.29 -12.45
N GLU A 16 9.15 -7.85 -11.98
CA GLU A 16 10.34 -8.69 -11.84
C GLU A 16 10.32 -9.56 -10.58
N SER A 17 9.56 -9.19 -9.54
CA SER A 17 9.51 -9.97 -8.30
C SER A 17 8.67 -11.25 -8.40
N GLY A 18 7.82 -11.38 -9.44
CA GLY A 18 7.03 -12.59 -9.67
C GLY A 18 6.09 -12.96 -8.51
N GLY A 19 5.59 -11.97 -7.77
CA GLY A 19 4.80 -12.18 -6.53
C GLY A 19 5.61 -11.86 -5.28
N SER A 20 6.77 -12.50 -5.11
CA SER A 20 7.57 -12.49 -3.89
C SER A 20 7.84 -11.10 -3.32
N PHE A 21 7.43 -10.88 -2.08
CA PHE A 21 7.71 -9.65 -1.33
C PHE A 21 9.21 -9.47 -1.06
N ALA A 22 9.89 -10.53 -0.63
CA ALA A 22 11.32 -10.50 -0.36
C ALA A 22 12.14 -10.15 -1.62
N LEU A 23 11.75 -10.64 -2.79
CA LEU A 23 12.39 -10.25 -4.04
C LEU A 23 12.04 -8.80 -4.41
N ARG A 24 10.79 -8.37 -4.18
CA ARG A 24 10.35 -7.00 -4.48
C ARG A 24 11.10 -5.96 -3.68
N THR A 25 11.31 -6.17 -2.37
CA THR A 25 12.10 -5.26 -1.53
C THR A 25 13.55 -5.18 -2.00
N ARG A 26 14.17 -6.31 -2.35
CA ARG A 26 15.55 -6.36 -2.87
C ARG A 26 15.69 -5.63 -4.21
N LEU A 27 14.76 -5.84 -5.14
CA LEU A 27 14.73 -5.16 -6.43
C LEU A 27 14.54 -3.65 -6.28
N LEU A 28 13.67 -3.24 -5.34
CA LEU A 28 13.46 -1.84 -5.04
C LEU A 28 14.71 -1.20 -4.45
N ALA A 29 15.37 -1.86 -3.50
CA ALA A 29 16.63 -1.38 -2.93
C ALA A 29 17.72 -1.23 -4.01
N ALA A 30 17.83 -2.21 -4.91
CA ALA A 30 18.78 -2.17 -6.02
C ALA A 30 18.48 -1.02 -7.00
N SER A 31 17.21 -0.82 -7.34
CA SER A 31 16.77 0.26 -8.25
C SER A 31 17.04 1.65 -7.66
N LEU A 32 16.91 1.79 -6.34
CA LEU A 32 17.14 3.05 -5.63
C LEU A 32 18.61 3.32 -5.28
N ALA A 33 19.50 2.33 -5.38
CA ALA A 33 20.90 2.46 -4.95
C ALA A 33 21.66 3.59 -5.68
N SER A 34 21.37 3.79 -6.98
CA SER A 34 21.97 4.84 -7.79
C SER A 34 21.33 6.22 -7.59
N SER A 35 20.12 6.31 -7.02
CA SER A 35 19.42 7.57 -6.79
C SER A 35 20.14 8.46 -5.79
N SER A 36 20.19 9.77 -6.04
CA SER A 36 20.71 10.77 -5.11
C SER A 36 19.87 10.82 -3.81
N ALA A 37 20.42 11.41 -2.75
CA ALA A 37 19.72 11.57 -1.48
C ALA A 37 18.41 12.37 -1.64
N SER A 38 18.39 13.38 -2.53
CA SER A 38 17.18 14.14 -2.83
C SER A 38 16.14 13.33 -3.59
N GLU A 39 16.56 12.44 -4.49
CA GLU A 39 15.64 11.55 -5.20
C GLU A 39 15.03 10.50 -4.26
N LEU A 40 15.81 9.96 -3.32
CA LEU A 40 15.30 9.06 -2.27
C LEU A 40 14.26 9.75 -1.39
N HIS A 41 14.48 11.02 -1.03
CA HIS A 41 13.46 11.81 -0.34
C HIS A 41 12.19 11.97 -1.19
N SER A 42 12.32 12.32 -2.46
CA SER A 42 11.15 12.42 -3.36
C SER A 42 10.42 11.09 -3.50
N PHE A 43 11.15 9.95 -3.61
CA PHE A 43 10.54 8.63 -3.64
C PHE A 43 9.71 8.36 -2.39
N ALA A 44 10.28 8.61 -1.20
CA ALA A 44 9.60 8.42 0.07
C ALA A 44 8.37 9.34 0.20
N GLN A 45 8.44 10.57 -0.31
CA GLN A 45 7.30 11.50 -0.38
C GLN A 45 6.17 10.96 -1.27
N HIS A 46 6.49 10.52 -2.49
CA HIS A 46 5.50 9.94 -3.41
C HIS A 46 4.86 8.68 -2.85
N PHE A 47 5.67 7.78 -2.27
CA PHE A 47 5.16 6.56 -1.62
C PHE A 47 4.22 6.89 -0.47
N SER A 48 4.61 7.82 0.41
CA SER A 48 3.79 8.26 1.55
C SER A 48 2.47 8.88 1.08
N ALA A 49 2.51 9.74 0.06
CA ALA A 49 1.32 10.35 -0.53
C ALA A 49 0.37 9.30 -1.12
N ALA A 50 0.89 8.28 -1.82
CA ALA A 50 0.08 7.20 -2.40
C ALA A 50 -0.58 6.32 -1.31
N VAL A 51 0.11 6.07 -0.18
CA VAL A 51 -0.45 5.39 1.00
C VAL A 51 -1.57 6.22 1.64
N ASP A 52 -1.38 7.53 1.74
CA ASP A 52 -2.37 8.45 2.31
C ASP A 52 -3.62 8.60 1.44
N GLN A 53 -3.47 8.56 0.11
CA GLN A 53 -4.59 8.57 -0.83
C GLN A 53 -5.47 7.32 -0.67
N ALA A 54 -4.86 6.17 -0.39
CA ALA A 54 -5.55 4.89 -0.17
C ALA A 54 -6.28 4.79 1.18
N HIS A 55 -6.32 5.87 1.98
CA HIS A 55 -7.04 5.92 3.25
C HIS A 55 -8.54 6.19 3.06
N THR A 56 -9.26 5.21 2.51
CA THR A 56 -10.69 5.31 2.21
C THR A 56 -11.49 4.18 2.86
N VAL A 57 -12.78 4.44 3.12
CA VAL A 57 -13.70 3.47 3.70
C VAL A 57 -13.85 2.22 2.81
N ASP A 58 -13.90 2.41 1.49
CA ASP A 58 -14.06 1.32 0.54
C ASP A 58 -12.85 0.39 0.52
N LEU A 59 -11.64 0.96 0.56
CA LEU A 59 -10.40 0.17 0.66
C LEU A 59 -10.22 -0.48 2.03
N MET A 60 -10.69 0.14 3.11
CA MET A 60 -10.71 -0.51 4.43
C MET A 60 -11.61 -1.75 4.42
N GLN A 61 -12.80 -1.65 3.82
CA GLN A 61 -13.71 -2.80 3.70
C GLN A 61 -13.16 -3.88 2.77
N ALA A 62 -12.47 -3.49 1.70
CA ALA A 62 -11.75 -4.43 0.84
C ALA A 62 -10.64 -5.16 1.62
N ALA A 63 -9.84 -4.41 2.39
CA ALA A 63 -8.80 -4.98 3.25
C ALA A 63 -9.39 -5.99 4.24
N ASP A 64 -10.46 -5.62 4.95
CA ASP A 64 -11.16 -6.50 5.90
C ASP A 64 -11.63 -7.81 5.26
N LEU A 65 -12.23 -7.73 4.06
CA LEU A 65 -12.67 -8.92 3.32
C LEU A 65 -11.49 -9.80 2.86
N MET A 66 -10.41 -9.19 2.37
CA MET A 66 -9.27 -9.90 1.79
C MET A 66 -8.39 -10.55 2.86
N SER A 67 -8.20 -9.90 4.01
CA SER A 67 -7.42 -10.43 5.14
C SER A 67 -8.26 -11.27 6.11
N GLY A 68 -9.59 -11.22 6.02
CA GLY A 68 -10.49 -11.90 6.95
C GLY A 68 -10.57 -11.22 8.33
N GLY A 69 -10.47 -9.89 8.34
CA GLY A 69 -10.33 -9.06 9.53
C GLY A 69 -9.11 -8.16 9.41
N VAL A 70 -9.27 -6.84 9.56
CA VAL A 70 -8.15 -5.89 9.52
C VAL A 70 -8.06 -5.08 10.82
N SER A 71 -6.88 -5.08 11.44
CA SER A 71 -6.57 -4.13 12.52
C SER A 71 -6.20 -2.76 11.94
N GLU A 72 -6.11 -1.71 12.77
CA GLU A 72 -5.67 -0.39 12.30
C GLU A 72 -4.28 -0.46 11.64
N ASP A 73 -3.32 -1.18 12.26
CA ASP A 73 -1.98 -1.40 11.69
C ASP A 73 -2.04 -2.25 10.40
N GLY A 74 -2.92 -3.25 10.37
CA GLY A 74 -3.14 -4.07 9.18
C GLY A 74 -3.61 -3.25 7.98
N PHE A 75 -4.42 -2.21 8.20
CA PHE A 75 -4.86 -1.36 7.11
C PHE A 75 -3.75 -0.43 6.60
N VAL A 76 -2.78 -0.05 7.44
CA VAL A 76 -1.55 0.62 6.98
C VAL A 76 -0.75 -0.31 6.07
N TYR A 77 -0.55 -1.57 6.47
CA TYR A 77 0.20 -2.55 5.68
C TYR A 77 -0.50 -2.92 4.37
N PHE A 78 -1.83 -2.98 4.38
CA PHE A 78 -2.63 -3.14 3.17
C PHE A 78 -2.43 -2.00 2.17
N ARG A 79 -2.40 -0.75 2.63
CA ARG A 79 -2.18 0.39 1.73
C ARG A 79 -0.77 0.41 1.16
N ARG A 80 0.24 0.02 1.95
CA ARG A 80 1.62 -0.17 1.46
C ARG A 80 1.72 -1.29 0.43
N TRP A 81 1.01 -2.39 0.67
CA TRP A 81 0.83 -3.48 -0.29
C TRP A 81 0.18 -2.97 -1.58
N LEU A 82 -0.90 -2.19 -1.49
CA LEU A 82 -1.60 -1.66 -2.66
C LEU A 82 -0.68 -0.79 -3.52
N VAL A 83 0.11 0.11 -2.91
CA VAL A 83 1.13 0.89 -3.63
C VAL A 83 2.14 -0.03 -4.31
N SER A 84 2.57 -1.11 -3.65
CA SER A 84 3.50 -2.08 -4.24
C SER A 84 2.98 -2.82 -5.48
N LEU A 85 1.66 -2.82 -5.73
CA LEU A 85 1.05 -3.41 -6.92
C LEU A 85 1.17 -2.51 -8.15
N GLY A 86 1.75 -1.32 -7.98
CA GLY A 86 2.04 -0.41 -9.08
C GLY A 86 0.88 0.50 -9.45
N SER A 87 1.17 1.42 -10.39
CA SER A 87 0.32 2.59 -10.65
C SER A 87 -1.10 2.21 -11.05
N ARG A 88 -1.23 1.28 -12.00
CA ARG A 88 -2.56 0.92 -12.54
C ARG A 88 -3.48 0.36 -11.46
N VAL A 89 -3.00 -0.63 -10.70
CA VAL A 89 -3.82 -1.30 -9.69
C VAL A 89 -4.17 -0.34 -8.54
N HIS A 90 -3.22 0.51 -8.14
CA HIS A 90 -3.46 1.52 -7.11
C HIS A 90 -4.56 2.51 -7.54
N HIS A 91 -4.45 3.11 -8.73
CA HIS A 91 -5.44 4.06 -9.21
C HIS A 91 -6.81 3.43 -9.50
N ASP A 92 -6.84 2.22 -10.07
CA ASP A 92 -8.08 1.47 -10.31
C ASP A 92 -8.80 1.18 -8.99
N ALA A 93 -8.07 0.77 -7.94
CA ALA A 93 -8.64 0.48 -6.64
C ALA A 93 -9.09 1.74 -5.88
N LEU A 94 -8.45 2.89 -6.09
CA LEU A 94 -8.92 4.17 -5.58
C LEU A 94 -10.24 4.60 -6.21
N ALA A 95 -10.45 4.28 -7.49
CA ALA A 95 -11.69 4.58 -8.20
C ALA A 95 -12.81 3.58 -7.90
N ASP A 96 -12.46 2.29 -7.79
CA ASP A 96 -13.35 1.19 -7.47
C ASP A 96 -12.58 0.08 -6.76
N ALA A 97 -12.75 -0.02 -5.43
CA ALA A 97 -12.06 -1.02 -4.61
C ALA A 97 -12.42 -2.47 -5.00
N ASP A 98 -13.55 -2.72 -5.66
CA ASP A 98 -13.97 -4.06 -6.10
C ASP A 98 -13.11 -4.59 -7.27
N THR A 99 -12.31 -3.73 -7.90
CA THR A 99 -11.27 -4.13 -8.88
C THR A 99 -10.19 -5.01 -8.26
N LEU A 100 -9.97 -4.93 -6.95
CA LEU A 100 -9.02 -5.80 -6.25
C LEU A 100 -9.39 -7.29 -6.32
N ALA A 101 -10.62 -7.63 -6.71
CA ALA A 101 -10.99 -9.01 -7.02
C ALA A 101 -10.18 -9.62 -8.18
N ASP A 102 -9.60 -8.80 -9.05
CA ASP A 102 -8.71 -9.21 -10.15
C ASP A 102 -7.26 -9.47 -9.71
N VAL A 103 -6.91 -9.11 -8.48
CA VAL A 103 -5.59 -9.37 -7.91
C VAL A 103 -5.59 -10.77 -7.31
N GLU A 104 -4.61 -11.57 -7.71
CA GLU A 104 -4.37 -12.89 -7.12
C GLU A 104 -3.45 -12.75 -5.91
N LEU A 105 -3.90 -13.29 -4.78
CA LEU A 105 -3.10 -13.39 -3.55
C LEU A 105 -2.50 -14.79 -3.47
N GLY A 106 -1.37 -14.91 -2.78
CA GLY A 106 -0.88 -16.20 -2.32
C GLY A 106 -1.80 -16.84 -1.27
N ALA A 107 -1.34 -17.93 -0.68
CA ALA A 107 -2.06 -18.56 0.42
C ALA A 107 -2.17 -17.58 1.62
N PRO A 108 -3.31 -17.52 2.33
CA PRO A 108 -3.46 -16.69 3.53
C PRO A 108 -2.37 -17.00 4.57
N GLY A 109 -1.71 -15.96 5.09
CA GLY A 109 -0.58 -16.10 6.02
C GLY A 109 0.74 -16.52 5.38
N GLY A 110 0.81 -16.57 4.04
CA GLY A 110 2.05 -16.72 3.28
C GLY A 110 2.71 -15.38 2.97
N GLU A 111 3.90 -15.42 2.36
CA GLU A 111 4.70 -14.24 1.98
C GLU A 111 4.05 -13.34 0.90
N ASP A 112 2.89 -13.73 0.36
CA ASP A 112 2.16 -13.05 -0.70
C ASP A 112 0.69 -12.79 -0.28
N ASP A 113 0.46 -12.48 1.01
CA ASP A 113 -0.84 -11.99 1.46
C ASP A 113 -1.07 -10.52 1.04
N CYS A 114 -2.10 -9.84 1.57
CA CYS A 114 -2.36 -8.44 1.25
C CYS A 114 -1.75 -7.46 2.27
N LEU A 115 -0.73 -7.86 3.04
CA LEU A 115 -0.09 -7.06 4.10
C LEU A 115 1.41 -6.95 3.83
N PHE A 116 1.90 -5.76 3.47
CA PHE A 116 3.31 -5.58 3.13
C PHE A 116 3.91 -4.38 3.86
N GLU A 117 4.45 -4.63 5.05
CA GLU A 117 5.04 -3.59 5.89
C GLU A 117 6.39 -3.11 5.33
N GLU A 118 7.26 -4.05 5.00
CA GLU A 118 8.69 -3.86 4.80
C GLU A 118 9.02 -2.95 3.63
N ILE A 119 8.19 -2.97 2.58
CA ILE A 119 8.41 -2.17 1.38
C ILE A 119 8.49 -0.66 1.65
N PHE A 120 7.82 -0.20 2.71
CA PHE A 120 7.83 1.22 3.09
C PHE A 120 9.20 1.69 3.59
N TYR A 121 9.97 0.81 4.22
CA TYR A 121 11.26 1.17 4.83
C TYR A 121 12.43 1.15 3.84
N VAL A 122 12.27 0.51 2.67
CA VAL A 122 13.36 0.30 1.71
C VAL A 122 14.07 1.60 1.31
N ALA A 123 13.32 2.66 0.97
CA ALA A 123 13.92 3.93 0.60
C ALA A 123 14.70 4.58 1.76
N GLN A 124 14.18 4.45 2.99
CA GLN A 124 14.84 4.94 4.18
C GLN A 124 16.12 4.16 4.49
N ASP A 125 16.10 2.84 4.33
CA ASP A 125 17.29 1.99 4.54
C ASP A 125 18.39 2.31 3.53
N VAL A 126 18.04 2.46 2.25
CA VAL A 126 18.99 2.88 1.21
C VAL A 126 19.55 4.27 1.51
N HIS A 127 18.71 5.22 1.91
CA HIS A 127 19.15 6.56 2.26
C HIS A 127 20.06 6.58 3.49
N MET A 128 19.71 5.83 4.54
CA MET A 128 20.49 5.68 5.75
C MET A 128 21.87 5.09 5.45
N ALA A 129 21.93 4.01 4.67
CA ALA A 129 23.20 3.40 4.26
C ALA A 129 24.07 4.36 3.44
N LYS A 130 23.45 5.23 2.63
CA LYS A 130 24.14 6.18 1.74
C LYS A 130 24.63 7.44 2.44
N THR A 131 23.88 7.95 3.40
CA THR A 131 24.10 9.28 3.99
C THR A 131 24.45 9.24 5.48
N GLY A 132 24.19 8.13 6.17
CA GLY A 132 24.28 8.03 7.63
C GLY A 132 23.13 8.72 8.37
N HIS A 133 22.12 9.22 7.65
CA HIS A 133 20.98 9.94 8.24
C HIS A 133 19.63 9.36 7.78
N PRO A 134 18.59 9.40 8.62
CA PRO A 134 17.26 8.97 8.21
C PRO A 134 16.65 9.97 7.21
N ILE A 135 15.74 9.48 6.37
CA ILE A 135 14.81 10.37 5.65
C ILE A 135 13.91 11.02 6.69
N VAL A 136 13.80 12.34 6.63
CA VAL A 136 12.84 13.10 7.44
C VAL A 136 11.86 13.74 6.47
N LEU A 137 10.66 13.18 6.39
CA LEU A 137 9.58 13.79 5.63
C LEU A 137 9.09 15.05 6.35
N PRO A 138 8.72 16.12 5.62
CA PRO A 138 8.14 17.29 6.24
C PRO A 138 6.85 16.90 6.99
N ALA A 139 6.65 17.50 8.15
CA ALA A 139 5.38 17.35 8.87
C ALA A 139 4.23 17.84 7.97
N PRO A 140 3.05 17.20 8.04
CA PRO A 140 1.89 17.72 7.35
C PRO A 140 1.58 19.14 7.85
N SER A 141 1.02 19.95 6.95
CA SER A 141 0.31 21.16 7.35
C SER A 141 -0.84 20.83 8.29
N LEU A 142 -1.30 21.85 9.03
CA LEU A 142 -2.47 21.70 9.92
C LEU A 142 -3.70 21.21 9.13
N GLU A 143 -3.90 21.70 7.92
CA GLU A 143 -5.01 21.30 7.04
C GLU A 143 -4.93 19.81 6.68
N GLU A 144 -3.77 19.34 6.23
CA GLU A 144 -3.55 17.92 5.92
C GLU A 144 -3.72 17.03 7.16
N ALA A 145 -3.24 17.47 8.32
CA ALA A 145 -3.39 16.73 9.57
C ALA A 145 -4.86 16.61 10.00
N LEU A 146 -5.63 17.71 9.88
CA LEU A 146 -7.07 17.71 10.16
C LEU A 146 -7.84 16.82 9.16
N ALA A 147 -7.50 16.89 7.87
CA ALA A 147 -8.10 16.03 6.85
C ALA A 147 -7.78 14.54 7.08
N ARG A 148 -6.57 14.20 7.54
CA ARG A 148 -6.20 12.83 7.95
C ARG A 148 -7.04 12.37 9.14
N ARG A 149 -7.20 13.21 10.16
CA ARG A 149 -8.01 12.91 11.35
C ARG A 149 -9.48 12.70 10.99
N GLN A 150 -10.06 13.59 10.19
CA GLN A 150 -11.46 13.47 9.78
C GLN A 150 -11.70 12.18 8.98
N ARG A 151 -10.76 11.77 8.12
CA ARG A 151 -10.82 10.48 7.43
C ARG A 151 -10.78 9.30 8.42
N GLN A 152 -9.91 9.35 9.42
CA GLN A 152 -9.84 8.32 10.47
C GLN A 152 -11.17 8.20 11.23
N GLU A 153 -11.75 9.33 11.64
CA GLU A 153 -13.04 9.34 12.34
C GLU A 153 -14.16 8.78 11.44
N ALA A 154 -14.19 9.16 10.17
CA ALA A 154 -15.16 8.63 9.20
C ALA A 154 -15.01 7.11 8.97
N LEU A 155 -13.79 6.57 9.04
CA LEU A 155 -13.54 5.12 8.97
C LEU A 155 -14.13 4.38 10.17
N LEU A 156 -13.98 4.93 11.38
CA LEU A 156 -14.53 4.35 12.60
C LEU A 156 -16.06 4.37 12.63
N ASP A 157 -16.66 5.43 12.09
CA ASP A 157 -18.12 5.61 12.04
C ASP A 157 -18.80 4.94 10.84
N ALA A 158 -18.01 4.43 9.88
CA ALA A 158 -18.54 3.80 8.67
C ALA A 158 -19.26 2.48 8.97
N SER A 159 -20.57 2.55 9.21
CA SER A 159 -21.44 1.36 9.30
C SER A 159 -21.99 0.89 7.95
N ALA A 160 -21.79 1.68 6.89
CA ALA A 160 -22.36 1.41 5.58
C ALA A 160 -21.47 0.44 4.78
N ALA A 161 -22.04 -0.72 4.45
CA ALA A 161 -21.41 -1.70 3.57
C ALA A 161 -21.16 -1.08 2.18
N CYS A 162 -19.90 -0.91 1.80
CA CYS A 162 -19.54 -0.64 0.42
C CYS A 162 -19.96 -1.86 -0.43
N PRO A 163 -20.65 -1.65 -1.57
CA PRO A 163 -20.98 -2.74 -2.46
C PRO A 163 -19.70 -3.22 -3.15
N LEU A 164 -19.04 -4.20 -2.53
CA LEU A 164 -17.88 -4.93 -3.07
C LEU A 164 -18.31 -6.34 -3.57
N PRO A 165 -19.20 -6.46 -4.57
CA PRO A 165 -19.81 -7.73 -4.94
C PRO A 165 -18.81 -8.76 -5.47
N ARG A 166 -17.76 -8.35 -6.20
CA ARG A 166 -16.76 -9.27 -6.75
C ARG A 166 -15.84 -9.78 -5.65
N LEU A 167 -15.34 -8.89 -4.79
CA LEU A 167 -14.54 -9.27 -3.62
C LEU A 167 -15.34 -10.15 -2.68
N ARG A 168 -16.59 -9.80 -2.37
CA ARG A 168 -17.47 -10.65 -1.56
C ARG A 168 -17.64 -12.01 -2.23
N ARG A 169 -17.87 -12.10 -3.53
CA ARG A 169 -17.97 -13.41 -4.20
C ARG A 169 -16.66 -14.22 -4.09
N LYS A 170 -15.49 -13.57 -4.17
CA LYS A 170 -14.18 -14.22 -4.11
C LYS A 170 -13.81 -14.68 -2.69
N TYR A 171 -14.10 -13.85 -1.68
CA TYR A 171 -13.66 -14.05 -0.30
C TYR A 171 -14.79 -14.43 0.68
N SER A 172 -16.04 -14.61 0.21
CA SER A 172 -17.12 -15.15 1.03
C SER A 172 -16.74 -16.55 1.49
N ARG A 173 -16.34 -16.67 2.76
CA ARG A 173 -16.25 -17.97 3.41
C ARG A 173 -17.63 -18.63 3.32
N PRO A 174 -17.74 -19.93 2.97
CA PRO A 174 -18.96 -20.65 3.31
C PRO A 174 -19.12 -20.50 4.82
N ARG A 175 -20.24 -19.90 5.28
CA ARG A 175 -20.63 -20.01 6.68
C ARG A 175 -20.70 -21.51 6.96
N GLU A 176 -19.73 -22.05 7.66
CA GLU A 176 -19.87 -23.35 8.30
C GLU A 176 -21.15 -23.25 9.14
N ARG A 177 -22.18 -23.93 8.66
CA ARG A 177 -23.38 -24.15 9.46
C ARG A 177 -23.00 -25.22 10.48
N LEU A 178 -23.36 -24.93 11.73
CA LEU A 178 -23.39 -25.79 12.93
C LEU A 178 -22.17 -25.65 13.84
#